data_AF-A0A846D3I1-F1
#
_entry.id   AF-A0A846D3I1-F1
#
_cell.length_a   1.000
_cell.length_b   1.000
_cell.length_c   1.000
_cell.angle_alpha   90.00
_cell.angle_beta   90.00
_cell.angle_gamma   90.00
#
_symmetry.space_group_name_H-M   'P 1'
#
loop_
_entity.id
_entity.type
_entity.pdbx_description
1 polymer ?
#
loop_
_entity_poly.entity_id
_entity_poly.type
_entity_poly.pdbx_seq_one_letter_code
_entity_poly.pdbx_strand_id
1 'polypeptide(L)'
;LFQLLRGASSSDFKGSLAGKSPCLNKNVIQEIPTAVIPPSGGVSGWSFQDTPLGARTRHGAGATAEGKVYRIEVTGYKSPGAVNRVSKFRRSNQVYLVPYDQLSKEYQRIHKQGGVIASITVV
;
A
#
# COMPACT_ATOMS: atom_id res chain seq x y z
N LEU A 1 10.79 10.45 7.15
CA LEU A 1 10.18 11.79 7.42
C LEU A 1 8.67 11.80 7.18
N PHE A 2 8.21 11.66 5.93
CA PHE A 2 6.78 11.80 5.56
C PHE A 2 5.81 10.75 6.11
N GLN A 3 6.32 9.68 6.73
CA GLN A 3 5.50 8.74 7.50
C GLN A 3 5.06 9.32 8.85
N LEU A 4 5.86 10.21 9.46
CA LEU A 4 5.54 10.89 10.72
C LEU A 4 4.79 12.20 10.48
N LEU A 5 5.23 12.99 9.51
CA LEU A 5 4.63 14.28 9.18
C LEU A 5 3.54 14.11 8.11
N ARG A 6 2.27 14.28 8.50
CA ARG A 6 1.09 14.12 7.62
C ARG A 6 0.35 15.45 7.40
N GLY A 7 1.11 16.55 7.30
CA GLY A 7 0.57 17.90 7.13
C GLY A 7 0.24 18.60 8.44
N ALA A 8 -0.18 19.86 8.36
CA ALA A 8 -0.40 20.73 9.52
C ALA A 8 -1.61 20.34 10.39
N SER A 9 -2.54 19.55 9.86
CA SER A 9 -3.73 19.07 10.58
C SER A 9 -3.57 17.64 11.09
N SER A 10 -2.35 17.24 11.42
CA SER A 10 -2.04 15.92 12.01
C SER A 10 -1.46 16.09 13.42
N SER A 11 -1.60 15.05 14.25
CA SER A 11 -0.98 14.99 15.58
C SER A 11 -0.33 13.63 15.77
N ASP A 12 0.63 13.59 16.70
CA ASP A 12 1.38 12.40 17.09
C ASP A 12 0.46 11.24 17.52
N PHE A 13 -0.67 11.54 18.15
CA PHE A 13 -1.59 10.54 18.66
C PHE A 13 -2.88 10.39 17.82
N LYS A 14 -3.77 11.38 17.83
CA LYS A 14 -5.12 11.26 17.21
C LYS A 14 -5.11 11.44 15.69
N GLY A 15 -4.15 12.19 15.15
CA GLY A 15 -4.00 12.43 13.72
C GLY A 15 -3.07 11.44 13.01
N SER A 16 -2.47 10.50 13.74
CA SER A 16 -1.57 9.48 13.18
C SER A 16 -2.34 8.22 12.79
N LEU A 17 -2.09 7.71 11.58
CA LEU A 17 -2.62 6.41 11.14
C LEU A 17 -2.14 5.27 12.04
N ALA A 18 -0.96 5.39 12.66
CA ALA A 18 -0.41 4.37 13.55
C ALA A 18 -1.00 4.43 14.98
N GLY A 19 -1.71 5.51 15.32
CA GLY A 19 -2.27 5.71 16.65
C GLY A 19 -1.18 5.66 17.74
N LYS A 20 -1.37 4.80 18.76
CA LYS A 20 -0.40 4.60 19.86
C LYS A 20 0.80 3.72 19.47
N SER A 21 0.76 3.08 18.31
CA SER A 21 1.79 2.14 17.90
C SER A 21 2.99 2.88 17.31
N PRO A 22 4.23 2.42 17.54
CA PRO A 22 5.40 3.07 16.99
C PRO A 22 5.42 2.93 15.47
N CYS A 23 5.32 4.05 14.75
CA CYS A 23 5.19 4.08 13.28
C CYS A 23 6.41 3.52 12.54
N LEU A 24 7.62 3.80 13.04
CA LEU A 24 8.86 3.56 12.30
C LEU A 24 9.80 2.53 12.92
N ASN A 25 9.44 1.88 14.03
CA ASN A 25 10.36 1.03 14.79
C ASN A 25 11.13 0.03 13.90
N LYS A 26 10.41 -0.85 13.20
CA LYS A 26 11.01 -1.83 12.28
C LYS A 26 11.78 -1.17 11.13
N ASN A 27 11.19 -0.14 10.50
CA ASN A 27 11.75 0.46 9.30
C ASN A 27 13.05 1.23 9.58
N VAL A 28 13.16 1.90 10.74
CA VAL A 28 14.38 2.63 11.12
C VAL A 28 15.48 1.68 11.56
N ILE A 29 15.17 0.69 12.40
CA ILE A 29 16.16 -0.30 12.85
C ILE A 29 16.78 -1.06 11.67
N GLN A 30 15.97 -1.40 10.68
CA GLN A 30 16.40 -2.15 9.50
C GLN A 30 16.78 -1.27 8.31
N GLU A 31 16.79 0.06 8.50
CA GLU A 31 17.09 1.05 7.46
C GLU A 31 16.27 0.89 6.16
N ILE A 32 15.03 0.39 6.28
CA ILE A 32 14.22 0.08 5.10
C ILE A 32 13.47 1.32 4.63
N PRO A 33 13.68 1.77 3.38
CA PRO A 33 12.92 2.87 2.83
C PRO A 33 11.44 2.51 2.70
N THR A 34 10.58 3.54 2.74
CA THR A 34 9.13 3.41 2.55
C THR A 34 8.68 4.39 1.47
N ALA A 35 7.62 4.04 0.75
CA ALA A 35 7.05 4.93 -0.25
C ALA A 35 6.55 6.23 0.41
N VAL A 36 6.76 7.35 -0.30
CA VAL A 36 6.24 8.66 0.12
C VAL A 36 4.80 8.77 -0.39
N ILE A 37 3.84 8.65 0.51
CA ILE A 37 2.41 8.78 0.21
C ILE A 37 1.95 10.17 0.67
N PRO A 38 1.34 10.99 -0.21
CA PRO A 38 0.79 12.28 0.18
C PRO A 38 -0.26 12.15 1.30
N PRO A 39 -0.37 13.15 2.21
CA PRO A 39 -1.37 13.15 3.28
C PRO A 39 -2.81 13.32 2.73
N SER A 40 -3.80 13.25 3.63
CA SER A 40 -5.21 13.43 3.28
C SER A 40 -5.42 14.74 2.52
N GLY A 41 -6.22 14.69 1.46
CA GLY A 41 -6.48 15.83 0.56
C GLY A 41 -5.66 15.85 -0.72
N GLY A 42 -4.51 15.15 -0.78
CA GLY A 42 -3.70 15.04 -2.00
C GLY A 42 -4.03 13.82 -2.86
N VAL A 43 -4.35 12.69 -2.23
CA VAL A 43 -4.66 11.41 -2.92
C VAL A 43 -5.71 10.61 -2.15
N SER A 44 -6.44 9.75 -2.85
CA SER A 44 -7.46 8.88 -2.24
C SER A 44 -6.86 7.71 -1.46
N GLY A 45 -5.64 7.26 -1.81
CA GLY A 45 -4.93 6.15 -1.16
C GLY A 45 -4.13 6.52 0.10
N TRP A 46 -4.35 7.71 0.65
CA TRP A 46 -3.52 8.27 1.72
C TRP A 46 -3.45 7.39 2.97
N SER A 47 -4.49 6.62 3.28
CA SER A 47 -4.61 5.83 4.50
C SER A 47 -3.86 4.48 4.48
N PHE A 48 -3.10 4.18 3.42
CA PHE A 48 -2.36 2.93 3.35
C PHE A 48 -1.33 2.82 4.48
N GLN A 49 -1.24 1.62 5.05
CA GLN A 49 -0.22 1.20 6.00
C GLN A 49 0.30 -0.16 5.58
N ASP A 50 1.62 -0.34 5.64
CA ASP A 50 2.26 -1.60 5.28
C ASP A 50 1.75 -2.73 6.17
N THR A 51 1.59 -3.91 5.58
CA THR A 51 1.05 -5.07 6.30
C THR A 51 2.18 -5.98 6.76
N PRO A 52 2.03 -6.75 7.85
CA PRO A 52 3.06 -7.69 8.29
C PRO A 52 3.45 -8.74 7.23
N LEU A 53 2.58 -8.99 6.26
CA LEU A 53 2.76 -9.96 5.17
C LEU A 53 3.07 -9.29 3.82
N GLY A 54 3.29 -7.98 3.80
CA GLY A 54 3.57 -7.24 2.57
C GLY A 54 4.98 -7.55 2.07
N ALA A 55 5.07 -8.28 0.95
CA ALA A 55 6.35 -8.53 0.31
C ALA A 55 6.96 -7.21 -0.21
N ARG A 56 8.28 -7.04 0.00
CA ARG A 56 9.03 -5.86 -0.44
C ARG A 56 9.92 -6.16 -1.64
N THR A 57 10.40 -7.39 -1.75
CA THR A 57 11.27 -7.86 -2.82
C THR A 57 10.68 -9.09 -3.49
N ARG A 58 11.01 -9.29 -4.77
CA ARG A 58 10.73 -10.53 -5.50
C ARG A 58 12.05 -11.19 -5.86
N HIS A 59 12.24 -12.44 -5.45
CA HIS A 59 13.43 -13.22 -5.74
C HIS A 59 13.05 -14.55 -6.39
N GLY A 60 14.01 -15.19 -7.07
CA GLY A 60 13.84 -16.52 -7.68
C GLY A 60 13.82 -16.52 -9.21
N ALA A 61 13.80 -17.72 -9.78
CA ALA A 61 13.74 -17.91 -11.22
C ALA A 61 12.46 -17.29 -11.79
N GLY A 62 12.60 -16.42 -12.80
CA GLY A 62 11.48 -15.70 -13.39
C GLY A 62 11.06 -14.43 -12.66
N ALA A 63 11.74 -14.02 -11.58
CA ALA A 63 11.40 -12.79 -10.85
C ALA A 63 11.44 -11.54 -11.73
N THR A 64 12.39 -11.50 -12.67
CA THR A 64 12.61 -10.39 -13.63
C THR A 64 12.47 -10.82 -15.09
N ALA A 65 12.03 -12.05 -15.36
CA ALA A 65 11.92 -12.55 -16.73
C ALA A 65 10.93 -11.74 -17.59
N GLU A 66 9.90 -11.19 -16.95
CA GLU A 66 8.88 -10.31 -17.56
C GLU A 66 9.19 -8.81 -17.32
N GLY A 67 10.47 -8.48 -17.16
CA GLY A 67 10.95 -7.11 -16.98
C GLY A 67 11.00 -6.63 -15.53
N LYS A 68 10.98 -5.30 -15.35
CA LYS A 68 11.03 -4.65 -14.03
C LYS A 68 9.76 -4.97 -13.22
N VAL A 69 9.95 -5.22 -11.92
CA VAL A 69 8.84 -5.50 -10.99
C VAL A 69 8.47 -4.22 -10.26
N TYR A 70 7.17 -4.02 -10.10
CA TYR A 70 6.59 -2.90 -9.40
C TYR A 70 5.84 -3.39 -8.17
N ARG A 71 6.11 -2.76 -7.03
CA ARG A 71 5.32 -2.90 -5.82
C ARG A 71 4.20 -1.88 -5.81
N ILE A 72 2.97 -2.40 -5.85
CA ILE A 72 1.74 -1.63 -5.83
C ILE A 72 1.15 -1.74 -4.42
N GLU A 73 1.03 -0.60 -3.74
CA GLU A 73 0.37 -0.48 -2.44
C GLU A 73 -1.08 -0.08 -2.65
N VAL A 74 -2.01 -0.88 -2.16
CA VAL A 74 -3.45 -0.67 -2.36
C VAL A 74 -4.15 -0.61 -1.00
N THR A 75 -5.08 0.32 -0.85
CA THR A 75 -5.94 0.44 0.32
C THR A 75 -7.41 0.59 -0.11
N GLY A 76 -8.32 0.63 0.87
CA GLY A 76 -9.67 1.10 0.67
C GLY A 76 -10.55 0.26 -0.25
N TYR A 77 -10.30 -1.06 -0.36
CA TYR A 77 -11.19 -1.97 -1.11
C TYR A 77 -12.63 -1.81 -0.67
N LYS A 78 -13.47 -1.36 -1.61
CA LYS A 78 -14.92 -1.30 -1.46
C LYS A 78 -15.54 -2.55 -2.05
N SER A 79 -16.61 -3.05 -1.43
CA SER A 79 -17.43 -4.13 -1.99
C SER A 79 -18.73 -3.52 -2.53
N PRO A 80 -18.71 -2.86 -3.71
CA PRO A 80 -19.91 -2.24 -4.25
C PRO A 80 -20.95 -3.31 -4.55
N GLY A 81 -22.10 -3.24 -3.88
CA GLY A 81 -23.26 -4.09 -4.15
C GLY A 81 -23.21 -5.52 -3.60
N ALA A 82 -22.10 -5.96 -2.98
CA ALA A 82 -22.01 -7.29 -2.38
C ALA A 82 -22.00 -7.21 -0.86
N VAL A 83 -23.18 -7.39 -0.25
CA VAL A 83 -23.42 -7.56 1.19
C VAL A 83 -23.09 -8.97 1.67
N ASN A 84 -21.99 -9.54 1.18
CA ASN A 84 -21.52 -10.82 1.70
C ASN A 84 -21.15 -10.61 3.17
N ARG A 85 -21.65 -11.50 4.05
CA ARG A 85 -21.34 -11.50 5.49
C ARG A 85 -19.83 -11.51 5.76
N VAL A 86 -19.05 -12.04 4.81
CA VAL A 86 -17.59 -12.07 4.85
C VAL A 86 -17.03 -11.29 3.67
N SER A 87 -16.17 -10.31 3.96
CA SER A 87 -15.44 -9.56 2.94
C SER A 87 -14.56 -10.49 2.11
N LYS A 88 -14.54 -10.27 0.78
CA LYS A 88 -13.60 -10.96 -0.13
C LYS A 88 -12.13 -10.68 0.24
N PHE A 89 -11.85 -9.49 0.76
CA PHE A 89 -10.53 -9.11 1.24
C PHE A 89 -10.51 -9.14 2.77
N ARG A 90 -9.65 -9.98 3.34
CA ARG A 90 -9.49 -10.08 4.80
C ARG A 90 -8.86 -8.83 5.42
N ARG A 91 -8.14 -8.04 4.63
CA ARG A 91 -7.54 -6.75 5.03
C ARG A 91 -7.76 -5.73 3.92
N SER A 92 -8.03 -4.49 4.31
CA SER A 92 -8.21 -3.38 3.36
C SER A 92 -6.91 -2.97 2.67
N ASN A 93 -5.76 -3.17 3.34
CA ASN A 93 -4.46 -2.90 2.75
C ASN A 93 -3.90 -4.17 2.12
N GLN A 94 -3.49 -4.07 0.86
CA GLN A 94 -2.87 -5.14 0.09
C GLN A 94 -1.62 -4.63 -0.62
N VAL A 95 -0.70 -5.54 -0.89
CA VAL A 95 0.54 -5.26 -1.61
C VAL A 95 0.68 -6.27 -2.73
N TYR A 96 0.92 -5.80 -3.95
CA TYR A 96 1.14 -6.64 -5.12
C TYR A 96 2.51 -6.38 -5.70
N LEU A 97 3.21 -7.44 -6.10
CA LEU A 97 4.45 -7.38 -6.87
C LEU A 97 4.14 -7.81 -8.30
N VAL A 98 4.16 -6.86 -9.22
CA VAL A 98 3.65 -7.05 -10.59
C VAL A 98 4.75 -6.69 -11.60
N PRO A 99 5.07 -7.57 -12.55
CA PRO A 99 5.99 -7.23 -13.63
C PRO A 99 5.38 -6.19 -14.57
N TYR A 100 6.23 -5.44 -15.28
CA TYR A 100 5.81 -4.34 -16.15
C TYR A 100 4.71 -4.77 -17.14
N ASP A 101 4.87 -5.94 -17.76
CA ASP A 101 3.97 -6.46 -18.80
C ASP A 101 2.54 -6.70 -18.28
N GLN A 102 2.39 -6.98 -16.97
CA GLN A 102 1.11 -7.24 -16.34
C GLN A 102 0.53 -6.03 -15.61
N LEU A 103 1.27 -4.92 -15.51
CA LEU A 103 0.92 -3.74 -14.71
C LEU A 103 -0.45 -3.17 -15.10
N SER A 104 -0.71 -3.01 -16.39
CA SER A 104 -1.97 -2.44 -16.89
C SER A 104 -3.19 -3.30 -16.52
N LYS A 105 -3.05 -4.62 -16.66
CA LYS A 105 -4.11 -5.58 -16.33
C LYS A 105 -4.42 -5.55 -14.83
N GLU A 106 -3.39 -5.53 -13.99
CA GLU A 106 -3.57 -5.52 -12.54
C GLU A 106 -4.11 -4.17 -12.05
N TYR A 107 -3.66 -3.05 -12.64
CA TYR A 107 -4.23 -1.73 -12.38
C TYR A 107 -5.75 -1.71 -12.61
N GLN A 108 -6.20 -2.15 -13.79
CA GLN A 108 -7.63 -2.22 -14.10
C GLN A 108 -8.38 -3.15 -13.14
N ARG A 109 -7.79 -4.30 -12.78
CA ARG A 109 -8.39 -5.24 -11.82
C ARG A 109 -8.59 -4.59 -10.45
N ILE A 110 -7.60 -3.89 -9.93
CA ILE A 110 -7.66 -3.21 -8.63
C ILE A 110 -8.80 -2.19 -8.62
N HIS A 111 -8.89 -1.35 -9.65
CA HIS A 111 -9.94 -0.35 -9.77
C HIS A 111 -11.34 -0.96 -9.93
N LYS A 112 -11.48 -2.04 -10.73
CA LYS A 112 -12.75 -2.79 -10.85
C LYS A 112 -13.20 -3.41 -9.53
N GLN A 113 -12.26 -3.78 -8.67
CA GLN A 113 -12.53 -4.30 -7.32
C GLN A 113 -12.75 -3.18 -6.29
N GLY A 114 -12.76 -1.91 -6.70
CA GLY A 114 -12.95 -0.76 -5.82
C GLY A 114 -11.77 -0.49 -4.89
N GLY A 115 -10.59 -1.04 -5.19
CA GLY A 115 -9.35 -0.72 -4.49
C GLY A 115 -8.78 0.63 -4.93
N VAL A 116 -8.06 1.28 -4.04
CA VAL A 116 -7.42 2.58 -4.27
C VAL A 116 -5.92 2.44 -4.12
N ILE A 117 -5.18 2.80 -5.16
CA ILE A 117 -3.72 2.71 -5.18
C ILE A 117 -3.14 3.90 -4.38
N ALA A 118 -2.26 3.60 -3.44
CA ALA A 118 -1.55 4.56 -2.61
C ALA A 118 -0.19 4.94 -3.20
N SER A 119 0.56 3.95 -3.69
CA SER A 119 1.85 4.16 -4.34
C SER A 119 2.18 3.03 -5.32
N ILE A 120 3.03 3.33 -6.29
CA ILE A 120 3.67 2.36 -7.18
C ILE A 120 5.16 2.65 -7.17
N THR A 121 5.96 1.66 -6.79
CA THR A 121 7.42 1.78 -6.68
C THR A 121 8.10 0.64 -7.40
N VAL A 122 9.25 0.88 -8.02
CA VAL A 122 10.10 -0.19 -8.56
C VAL A 122 10.76 -0.94 -7.41
N VAL A 123 10.86 -2.27 -7.56
CA VAL A 123 11.53 -3.20 -6.65
C VAL A 123 12.76 -3.79 -7.28
#